data_AF-A0A2W6DQA0-F1
#
_entry.id   AF-A0A2W6DQA0-F1
#
_cell.length_a   1.000
_cell.length_b   1.000
_cell.length_c   1.000
_cell.angle_alpha   90.00
_cell.angle_beta   90.00
_cell.angle_gamma   90.00
#
_symmetry.space_group_name_H-M   'P 1'
#
loop_
_entity.id
_entity.type
_entity.pdbx_description
1 polymer ?
#
loop_
_entity_poly.entity_id
_entity_poly.type
_entity_poly.pdbx_seq_one_letter_code
_entity_poly.pdbx_strand_id
1 'polypeptide(L)'
;MWESFVATAGEPGGLGFLTEQLSELVVINGEATAGPAEGSHAVDRITLRHLLLSGLDDAVHCDKTFTHYEEHDGKVTAFFDDGSCGGADLLVGADGAGSVVRRHGCRTGWRRR
;
A
#
# COMPACT_ATOMS: atom_id res chain seq x y z
N MET A 1 -9.84 10.91 10.83
CA MET A 1 -9.22 10.24 9.66
C MET A 1 -10.16 10.14 8.47
N TRP A 2 -11.33 9.48 8.60
CA TRP A 2 -12.30 9.35 7.50
C TRP A 2 -12.76 10.68 6.90
N GLU A 3 -13.15 11.64 7.74
CA GLU A 3 -13.58 12.98 7.27
C GLU A 3 -12.46 13.71 6.52
N SER A 4 -11.23 13.63 7.03
CA SER A 4 -10.05 14.23 6.37
C SER A 4 -9.77 13.57 5.02
N PHE A 5 -9.95 12.26 4.91
CA PHE A 5 -9.84 11.54 3.63
C PHE A 5 -10.87 12.04 2.62
N VAL A 6 -12.16 12.06 2.97
CA VAL A 6 -13.23 12.52 2.08
C VAL A 6 -13.01 13.99 1.69
N ALA A 7 -12.55 14.84 2.61
CA ALA A 7 -12.27 16.25 2.33
C ALA A 7 -11.10 16.47 1.34
N THR A 8 -10.22 15.49 1.17
CA THR A 8 -9.10 15.55 0.21
C THR A 8 -9.36 14.78 -1.09
N ALA A 9 -10.49 14.07 -1.17
CA ALA A 9 -10.89 13.36 -2.36
C ALA A 9 -11.40 14.33 -3.43
N GLY A 10 -11.03 14.07 -4.68
CA GLY A 10 -11.68 14.67 -5.84
C GLY A 10 -13.10 14.14 -6.00
N GLU A 11 -13.91 14.86 -6.77
CA GLU A 11 -15.27 14.43 -7.04
C GLU A 11 -15.28 13.04 -7.71
N PRO A 12 -16.23 12.15 -7.34
CA PRO A 12 -16.41 10.88 -8.01
C PRO A 12 -16.73 11.11 -9.49
N GLY A 13 -15.70 11.05 -10.32
CA GLY A 13 -15.80 11.29 -11.76
C GLY A 13 -15.94 10.01 -12.56
N GLY A 14 -16.05 10.20 -13.88
CA GLY A 14 -15.87 9.15 -14.86
C GLY A 14 -14.40 8.88 -15.21
N LEU A 15 -14.16 7.80 -15.94
CA LEU A 15 -12.87 7.53 -16.60
C LEU A 15 -12.90 8.13 -18.01
N GLY A 16 -11.94 9.00 -18.32
CA GLY A 16 -11.79 9.60 -19.65
C GLY A 16 -10.50 9.17 -20.34
N PHE A 17 -10.59 8.82 -21.62
CA PHE A 17 -9.46 8.79 -22.55
C PHE A 17 -9.57 10.00 -23.45
N LEU A 18 -8.54 10.85 -23.44
CA LEU A 18 -8.49 12.07 -24.23
C LEU A 18 -7.30 12.02 -25.20
N THR A 19 -7.40 12.74 -26.31
CA THR A 19 -6.25 13.03 -27.17
C THR A 19 -5.28 13.98 -26.46
N GLU A 20 -4.12 14.20 -27.06
CA GLU A 20 -3.11 15.16 -26.57
C GLU A 20 -3.62 16.62 -26.55
N GLN A 21 -4.66 16.92 -27.34
CA GLN A 21 -5.33 18.22 -27.38
C GLN A 21 -6.50 18.32 -26.40
N LEU A 22 -6.66 17.32 -25.51
CA LEU A 22 -7.78 17.17 -24.57
C LEU A 22 -9.14 17.00 -25.25
N SER A 23 -9.17 16.55 -26.51
CA SER A 23 -10.42 16.14 -27.15
C SER A 23 -10.82 14.76 -26.66
N GLU A 24 -12.08 14.59 -26.29
CA GLU A 24 -12.59 13.33 -25.76
C GLU A 24 -12.59 12.24 -26.83
N LEU A 25 -11.98 11.09 -26.54
CA LEU A 25 -12.13 9.87 -27.33
C LEU A 25 -13.24 9.00 -26.75
N VAL A 26 -13.20 8.79 -25.43
CA VAL A 26 -14.18 8.04 -24.65
C VAL A 26 -14.26 8.64 -23.26
N VAL A 27 -15.47 8.90 -22.78
CA VAL A 27 -15.75 9.21 -21.38
C VAL A 27 -16.75 8.20 -20.85
N ILE A 28 -16.36 7.46 -19.82
CA ILE A 28 -17.21 6.55 -19.08
C ILE A 28 -17.58 7.27 -17.80
N ASN A 29 -18.77 7.85 -17.74
CA ASN A 29 -19.26 8.52 -16.53
C ASN A 29 -19.39 7.52 -15.37
N GLY A 30 -18.95 7.92 -14.18
CA GLY A 30 -19.21 7.17 -12.96
C GLY A 30 -20.69 7.25 -12.60
N GLU A 31 -21.23 6.17 -12.05
CA GLU A 31 -22.58 6.20 -11.47
C GLU A 31 -22.58 6.99 -10.16
N ALA A 32 -23.69 7.65 -9.87
CA ALA A 32 -23.90 8.27 -8.57
C ALA A 32 -23.91 7.18 -7.49
N THR A 33 -23.02 7.31 -6.52
CA THR A 33 -22.91 6.36 -5.41
C THR A 33 -23.91 6.72 -4.31
N ALA A 34 -24.42 5.71 -3.59
CA ALA A 34 -25.42 5.91 -2.55
C ALA A 34 -24.87 6.63 -1.29
N GLY A 35 -23.55 6.83 -1.22
CA GLY A 35 -22.90 7.74 -0.27
C GLY A 35 -21.38 7.68 -0.34
N PRO A 36 -20.67 8.54 0.43
CA PRO A 36 -19.20 8.62 0.40
C PRO A 36 -18.50 7.30 0.77
N ALA A 37 -19.12 6.42 1.54
CA ALA A 37 -18.53 5.14 1.92
C ALA A 37 -18.57 4.09 0.79
N GLU A 38 -19.47 4.26 -0.17
CA GLU A 38 -19.75 3.29 -1.24
C GLU A 38 -19.16 3.74 -2.58
N GLY A 39 -18.58 4.94 -2.63
CA GLY A 39 -17.98 5.52 -3.81
C GLY A 39 -16.48 5.34 -3.93
N SER A 40 -16.01 5.28 -5.18
CA SER A 40 -14.60 5.42 -5.51
C SER A 40 -14.17 6.88 -5.38
N HIS A 41 -13.06 7.12 -4.69
CA HIS A 41 -12.49 8.45 -4.48
C HIS A 41 -11.20 8.59 -5.24
N ALA A 42 -11.12 9.59 -6.12
CA ALA A 42 -9.86 9.99 -6.71
C ALA A 42 -9.05 10.74 -5.64
N VAL A 43 -7.92 10.20 -5.22
CA VAL A 43 -7.06 10.82 -4.21
C VAL A 43 -5.63 10.91 -4.69
N ASP A 44 -4.97 12.02 -4.36
CA ASP A 44 -3.53 12.13 -4.54
C ASP A 44 -2.81 11.12 -3.63
N ARG A 45 -1.84 10.39 -4.22
CA ARG A 45 -1.12 9.32 -3.53
C ARG A 45 -0.31 9.85 -2.35
N ILE A 46 0.30 11.03 -2.46
CA ILE A 46 1.11 11.61 -1.38
C ILE A 46 0.21 11.99 -0.21
N THR A 47 -0.90 12.66 -0.50
CA THR A 47 -1.92 13.07 0.48
C THR A 47 -2.51 11.86 1.20
N LEU A 48 -2.91 10.83 0.45
CA LEU A 48 -3.42 9.58 1.03
C LEU A 48 -2.39 8.93 1.97
N ARG A 49 -1.11 8.87 1.55
CA ARG A 49 -0.05 8.33 2.40
C ARG A 49 0.10 9.10 3.70
N HIS A 50 0.10 10.43 3.66
CA HIS A 50 0.20 11.25 4.88
C HIS A 50 -0.99 11.00 5.81
N LEU A 51 -2.21 10.92 5.28
CA LEU A 51 -3.40 10.61 6.06
C LEU A 51 -3.32 9.22 6.69
N LEU A 52 -2.88 8.21 5.96
CA LEU A 52 -2.72 6.83 6.46
C LEU A 52 -1.64 6.70 7.53
N LEU A 53 -0.60 7.54 7.51
CA LEU A 53 0.48 7.54 8.50
C LEU A 53 0.15 8.37 9.75
N SER A 54 -0.88 9.21 9.69
CA SER A 54 -1.30 10.04 10.82
C SER A 54 -1.66 9.17 12.04
N GLY A 55 -0.97 9.39 13.16
CA GLY A 55 -1.21 8.68 14.43
C GLY A 55 -0.54 7.30 14.52
N LEU A 56 0.36 6.96 13.59
CA LEU A 56 1.16 5.75 13.62
C LEU A 56 2.63 6.01 13.97
N ASP A 57 2.94 7.16 14.56
CA ASP A 57 4.30 7.62 14.88
C ASP A 57 5.10 6.61 15.73
N ASP A 58 4.42 5.89 16.63
CA ASP A 58 5.03 4.87 17.49
C ASP A 58 5.14 3.48 16.84
N ALA A 59 4.48 3.27 15.69
CA ALA A 59 4.38 1.96 15.03
C ALA A 59 5.13 1.90 13.69
N VAL A 60 5.30 3.03 13.02
CA VAL A 60 5.98 3.11 11.72
C VAL A 60 7.43 3.56 11.91
N HIS A 61 8.35 2.64 11.66
CA HIS A 61 9.77 2.94 11.64
C HIS A 61 10.22 3.18 10.20
N CYS A 62 10.48 4.45 9.86
CA CYS A 62 11.05 4.84 8.56
C CYS A 62 12.53 4.45 8.45
N ASP A 63 13.07 4.52 7.23
CA ASP A 63 14.48 4.22 6.92
C ASP A 63 14.91 2.80 7.30
N LYS A 64 13.95 1.86 7.28
CA LYS A 64 14.15 0.43 7.54
C LYS A 64 14.02 -0.36 6.24
N THR A 65 15.09 -0.45 5.46
CA THR A 65 15.08 -1.29 4.26
C THR A 65 15.22 -2.75 4.65
N PHE A 66 14.14 -3.52 4.51
CA PHE A 66 14.14 -4.95 4.80
C PHE A 66 15.10 -5.71 3.86
N THR A 67 15.90 -6.62 4.41
CA THR A 67 16.87 -7.42 3.65
C THR A 67 16.54 -8.92 3.64
N HIS A 68 16.33 -9.49 4.83
CA HIS A 68 16.03 -10.91 5.04
C HIS A 68 15.40 -11.11 6.41
N TYR A 69 14.90 -12.31 6.65
CA TYR A 69 14.38 -12.73 7.94
C TYR A 69 14.91 -14.12 8.30
N GLU A 70 14.95 -14.40 9.60
CA GLU A 70 15.21 -15.73 10.14
C GLU A 70 13.99 -16.19 10.94
N GLU A 71 13.67 -17.48 10.86
CA GLU A 71 12.61 -18.12 11.63
C GLU A 71 13.23 -19.09 12.64
N HIS A 72 12.81 -18.99 13.91
CA HIS A 72 13.24 -19.89 14.98
C HIS A 72 12.12 -20.06 16.01
N ASP A 73 11.79 -21.31 16.36
CA ASP A 73 10.80 -21.66 17.38
C ASP A 73 9.45 -20.92 17.25
N GLY A 74 8.95 -20.76 16.02
CA GLY A 74 7.68 -20.07 15.76
C GLY A 74 7.73 -18.54 15.86
N LYS A 75 8.92 -17.97 16.00
CA LYS A 75 9.17 -16.53 15.92
C LYS A 75 9.93 -16.19 14.64
N VAL A 76 9.74 -14.96 14.17
CA VAL A 76 10.46 -14.39 13.03
C VAL A 76 11.24 -13.16 13.46
N THR A 77 12.50 -13.08 13.04
CA THR A 77 13.34 -11.89 13.22
C THR A 77 13.60 -11.28 11.85
N ALA A 78 13.16 -10.05 11.63
CA ALA A 78 13.43 -9.27 10.43
C ALA A 78 14.72 -8.47 10.58
N PHE A 79 15.54 -8.42 9.52
CA PHE A 79 16.80 -7.69 9.48
C PHE A 79 16.79 -6.59 8.42
N PHE A 80 17.42 -5.47 8.74
CA PHE A 80 17.43 -4.27 7.91
C PHE A 80 18.86 -3.89 7.48
N ASP A 81 18.97 -3.08 6.43
CA ASP A 81 20.26 -2.68 5.83
C ASP A 81 21.12 -1.79 6.75
N ASP A 82 20.49 -1.10 7.70
CA ASP A 82 21.14 -0.34 8.76
C ASP A 82 21.74 -1.22 9.87
N GLY A 83 21.61 -2.55 9.76
CA GLY A 83 22.11 -3.53 10.73
C GLY A 83 21.20 -3.77 11.93
N SER A 84 20.06 -3.06 12.03
CA SER A 84 19.06 -3.31 13.06
C SER A 84 18.23 -4.56 12.76
N CYS A 85 17.55 -5.09 13.79
CA CYS A 85 16.61 -6.19 13.66
C CYS A 85 15.38 -6.00 14.55
N GLY A 86 14.29 -6.70 14.22
CA GLY A 86 13.04 -6.69 14.98
C GLY A 86 12.40 -8.08 15.01
N GLY A 87 12.01 -8.54 16.20
CA GLY A 87 11.34 -9.83 16.40
C GLY A 87 9.82 -9.69 16.41
N ALA A 88 9.12 -10.67 15.83
CA ALA A 88 7.66 -10.76 15.80
C ALA A 88 7.19 -12.22 15.77
N ASP A 89 5.90 -12.44 16.02
CA ASP A 89 5.27 -13.76 15.85
C ASP A 89 4.75 -13.96 14.40
N LEU A 90 4.55 -12.87 13.64
CA LEU A 90 4.13 -12.90 12.24
C LEU A 90 4.83 -11.80 11.43
N LEU A 91 5.30 -12.15 10.22
CA LEU A 91 5.84 -11.22 9.24
C LEU A 91 4.89 -11.13 8.03
N VAL A 92 4.45 -9.92 7.70
CA VAL A 92 3.58 -9.65 6.54
C VAL A 92 4.33 -8.85 5.48
N GLY A 93 4.41 -9.40 4.27
CA GLY A 93 5.02 -8.72 3.12
C GLY A 93 4.09 -7.67 2.49
N ALA A 94 4.21 -6.42 2.94
CA ALA A 94 3.53 -5.25 2.35
C ALA A 94 4.50 -4.36 1.54
N ASP A 95 5.56 -4.95 0.98
CA ASP A 95 6.71 -4.28 0.33
C ASP A 95 6.58 -4.18 -1.21
N GLY A 96 5.35 -4.32 -1.73
CA GLY A 96 5.01 -4.02 -3.12
C GLY A 96 5.44 -5.06 -4.16
N ALA A 97 5.38 -4.68 -5.45
CA ALA A 97 5.60 -5.60 -6.57
C ALA A 97 7.00 -6.25 -6.55
N GLY A 98 8.01 -5.56 -6.04
CA GLY A 98 9.40 -6.04 -5.93
C GLY A 98 9.70 -6.95 -4.74
N SER A 99 8.66 -7.34 -3.97
CA SER A 99 8.75 -7.94 -2.63
C SER A 99 9.95 -8.87 -2.41
N VAL A 100 10.80 -8.46 -1.46
CA VAL A 100 11.92 -9.25 -0.96
C VAL A 100 11.40 -10.36 -0.06
N VAL A 101 10.37 -10.07 0.75
CA VAL A 101 9.71 -11.07 1.61
C VAL A 101 9.22 -12.26 0.77
N ARG A 102 8.51 -12.00 -0.33
CA ARG A 102 8.04 -13.03 -1.26
C ARG A 102 9.20 -13.81 -1.87
N ARG A 103 10.26 -13.12 -2.32
CA ARG A 103 11.44 -13.78 -2.93
C ARG A 103 12.16 -14.69 -1.95
N HIS A 104 12.24 -14.29 -0.68
CA HIS A 104 12.87 -15.07 0.38
C HIS A 104 12.05 -16.33 0.70
N GLY A 105 10.75 -16.19 0.95
CA GLY A 105 9.85 -17.31 1.24
C GLY A 105 9.68 -18.30 0.09
N CYS A 106 9.73 -17.84 -1.17
CA CYS A 106 9.68 -18.72 -2.33
C CYS A 106 10.91 -19.63 -2.48
N ARG A 107 12.06 -19.29 -1.88
CA ARG A 107 13.28 -20.12 -1.95
C ARG A 107 13.31 -21.26 -0.94
N THR A 108 12.59 -21.15 0.18
CA THR A 108 12.70 -22.08 1.30
C THR A 108 11.54 -23.08 1.41
N GLY A 109 10.38 -22.85 0.77
CA GLY A 109 9.19 -23.71 0.96
C GLY A 109 8.39 -24.12 -0.27
N TRP A 110 8.61 -23.55 -1.46
CA TRP A 110 7.76 -23.82 -2.63
C TRP A 110 8.40 -24.83 -3.61
N ARG A 111 8.54 -26.09 -3.16
CA ARG A 111 8.64 -27.22 -4.11
C ARG A 111 7.23 -27.55 -4.60
N ARG A 112 7.03 -27.47 -5.92
CA ARG A 112 5.83 -27.93 -6.63
C ARG A 112 5.40 -29.29 -6.06
N ARG A 113 4.17 -29.38 -5.56
CA ARG A 113 3.42 -30.64 -5.61
C ARG A 113 2.76 -30.73 -6.98
#